data_AF-A0A6L3VPB0-F1
#
_entry.id   AF-A0A6L3VPB0-F1
#
_cell.length_a   1.000
_cell.length_b   1.000
_cell.length_c   1.000
_cell.angle_alpha   90.00
_cell.angle_beta   90.00
_cell.angle_gamma   90.00
#
_symmetry.space_group_name_H-M   'P 1'
#
loop_
_entity.id
_entity.type
_entity.pdbx_description
1 polymer ?
#
loop_
_entity_poly.entity_id
_entity_poly.type
_entity_poly.pdbx_seq_one_letter_code
_entity_poly.pdbx_strand_id
1 'polypeptide(L)'
;MSAEPIEPTPGEAATESYEVIHLGGEAAAVVPLRDLRRMKALERRASADDIEEADAEAMYAEFEEWEAAGRPGAMSHEEVTRFLLGETE
;
A
#
# COMPACT_ATOMS: atom_id res chain seq x y z
N MET A 1 -5.14 40.95 5.84
CA MET A 1 -4.23 39.80 5.77
C MET A 1 -4.69 38.95 4.61
N SER A 2 -3.91 38.90 3.54
CA SER A 2 -4.20 38.05 2.38
C SER A 2 -3.40 36.76 2.55
N ALA A 3 -4.06 35.61 2.57
CA ALA A 3 -3.41 34.31 2.54
C ALA A 3 -3.19 33.94 1.08
N GLU A 4 -1.94 33.78 0.66
CA GLU A 4 -1.61 33.24 -0.65
C GLU A 4 -1.74 31.71 -0.64
N PRO A 5 -2.22 31.07 -1.73
CA PRO A 5 -2.27 29.62 -1.82
C PRO A 5 -0.86 29.05 -1.91
N ILE A 6 -0.55 28.05 -1.08
CA ILE A 6 0.70 27.29 -1.15
C ILE A 6 0.55 26.34 -2.33
N GLU A 7 1.24 26.61 -3.44
CA GLU A 7 1.33 25.62 -4.52
C GLU A 7 2.20 24.44 -4.04
N PRO A 8 1.73 23.19 -4.12
CA PRO A 8 2.53 22.04 -3.72
C PRO A 8 3.67 21.81 -4.72
N THR A 9 4.90 21.88 -4.22
CA THR A 9 6.13 21.59 -4.96
C THR A 9 6.15 20.12 -5.38
N PRO A 10 6.32 19.80 -6.68
CA PRO A 10 6.48 18.42 -7.12
C PRO A 10 7.91 17.97 -6.83
N GLY A 11 8.13 17.35 -5.67
CA GLY A 11 9.46 16.85 -5.29
C GLY A 11 9.59 16.21 -3.91
N GLU A 12 8.59 16.28 -3.04
CA GLU A 12 8.67 15.82 -1.65
C GLU A 12 7.67 14.68 -1.32
N ALA A 13 7.07 14.05 -2.34
CA ALA A 13 5.99 13.07 -2.18
C ALA A 13 6.49 11.61 -2.09
N ALA A 14 7.62 11.37 -1.43
CA ALA A 14 8.24 10.03 -1.38
C ALA A 14 8.05 9.30 -0.04
N THR A 15 7.07 9.68 0.80
CA THR A 15 6.84 8.86 2.00
C THR A 15 5.40 8.83 2.53
N GLU A 16 4.54 9.82 2.27
CA GLU A 16 3.10 9.69 2.57
C GLU A 16 2.30 10.47 1.52
N SER A 17 2.03 9.86 0.36
CA SER A 17 1.37 10.56 -0.76
C SER A 17 -0.16 10.51 -0.72
N TYR A 18 -0.75 9.79 0.22
CA TYR A 18 -2.21 9.67 0.37
C TYR A 18 -2.62 9.28 1.80
N GLU A 19 -3.79 9.74 2.23
CA GLU A 19 -4.42 9.30 3.48
C GLU A 19 -5.05 7.93 3.28
N VAL A 20 -4.70 6.98 4.15
CA VAL A 20 -5.27 5.62 4.17
C VAL A 20 -6.45 5.56 5.13
N ILE A 21 -7.63 5.21 4.60
CA ILE A 21 -8.85 4.93 5.34
C ILE A 21 -9.12 3.42 5.35
N HIS A 22 -9.62 2.89 6.47
CA HIS A 22 -9.92 1.46 6.60
C HIS A 22 -11.43 1.23 6.48
N LEU A 23 -11.84 0.44 5.50
CA LEU A 23 -13.23 0.15 5.15
C LEU A 23 -13.53 -1.34 5.29
N GLY A 24 -14.05 -1.75 6.46
CA GLY A 24 -14.64 -3.08 6.63
C GLY A 24 -13.71 -4.27 6.27
N GLY A 25 -12.40 -4.10 6.43
CA GLY A 25 -11.38 -5.11 6.08
C GLY A 25 -10.45 -4.69 4.94
N GLU A 26 -10.79 -3.63 4.20
CA GLU A 26 -9.98 -3.11 3.10
C GLU A 26 -9.26 -1.82 3.49
N ALA A 27 -8.00 -1.64 3.05
CA ALA A 27 -7.32 -0.35 3.10
C ALA A 27 -7.61 0.42 1.81
N ALA A 28 -8.10 1.65 1.92
CA ALA A 28 -8.41 2.49 0.78
C ALA A 28 -7.74 3.87 0.90
N ALA A 29 -7.44 4.50 -0.23
CA ALA A 29 -6.80 5.80 -0.28
C ALA A 29 -7.71 6.87 -0.91
N VAL A 30 -7.72 8.07 -0.34
CA VAL A 30 -8.34 9.24 -0.99
C VAL A 30 -7.30 9.91 -1.88
N VAL A 31 -7.50 9.82 -3.19
CA VAL A 31 -6.60 10.43 -4.20
C VAL A 31 -7.32 11.50 -5.02
N PRO A 32 -6.62 12.55 -5.48
CA PRO A 32 -7.21 13.52 -6.39
C PRO A 32 -7.74 12.85 -7.67
N LEU A 33 -8.93 13.27 -8.12
CA LEU A 33 -9.59 12.67 -9.30
C LEU A 33 -8.73 12.74 -10.57
N ARG A 34 -7.88 13.76 -10.69
CA ARG A 34 -6.92 13.89 -11.80
C ARG A 34 -5.93 12.72 -11.82
N ASP A 35 -5.42 12.34 -10.66
CA ASP A 35 -4.39 11.30 -10.54
C ASP A 35 -4.99 9.92 -10.76
N LEU A 36 -6.19 9.65 -10.23
CA LEU A 36 -6.95 8.45 -10.55
C LEU A 36 -7.18 8.29 -12.06
N ARG A 37 -7.58 9.37 -12.75
CA ARG A 37 -7.76 9.35 -14.21
C ARG A 37 -6.46 9.11 -14.96
N ARG A 38 -5.34 9.63 -14.45
CA ARG A 38 -4.00 9.42 -15.02
C ARG A 38 -3.59 7.95 -14.86
N MET A 39 -3.72 7.36 -13.67
CA MET A 39 -3.41 5.94 -13.42
C MET A 39 -4.21 5.03 -14.35
N LYS A 40 -5.54 5.22 -14.45
CA LYS A 40 -6.39 4.47 -15.39
C LYS A 40 -6.02 4.64 -16.86
N ALA A 41 -5.37 5.74 -17.24
CA ALA A 41 -4.89 5.95 -18.59
C ALA A 41 -3.55 5.25 -18.85
N LEU A 42 -2.70 5.14 -17.82
CA LEU A 42 -1.44 4.39 -17.86
C LEU A 42 -1.73 2.88 -17.90
N GLU A 43 -2.61 2.38 -17.03
CA GLU A 43 -3.03 0.98 -16.97
C GLU A 43 -3.52 0.47 -18.33
N ARG A 44 -4.37 1.24 -19.02
CA ARG A 44 -4.86 0.88 -20.37
C ARG A 44 -3.79 0.84 -21.47
N ARG A 45 -2.61 1.40 -21.21
CA ARG A 45 -1.48 1.49 -22.16
C ARG A 45 -0.32 0.58 -21.77
N ALA A 46 -0.30 0.10 -20.54
CA ALA A 46 0.73 -0.79 -20.01
C ALA A 46 0.67 -2.13 -20.74
N SER A 47 1.83 -2.77 -20.90
CA SER A 47 1.89 -4.16 -21.31
C SER A 47 1.47 -5.08 -20.15
N ALA A 48 1.24 -6.36 -20.43
CA ALA A 48 0.94 -7.33 -19.37
C ALA A 48 2.11 -7.44 -18.37
N ASP A 49 3.34 -7.47 -18.88
CA ASP A 49 4.56 -7.53 -18.06
C ASP A 49 4.71 -6.28 -17.16
N ASP A 50 4.37 -5.08 -17.68
CA ASP A 50 4.40 -3.85 -16.87
C ASP A 50 3.36 -3.88 -15.73
N ILE A 51 2.21 -4.51 -15.96
CA ILE A 51 1.18 -4.66 -14.93
C ILE A 51 1.62 -5.68 -13.88
N GLU A 52 2.19 -6.82 -14.31
CA GLU A 52 2.70 -7.85 -13.40
C GLU A 52 3.82 -7.31 -12.50
N GLU A 53 4.75 -6.53 -13.05
CA GLU A 53 5.82 -5.91 -12.27
C GLU A 53 5.25 -4.89 -11.26
N ALA A 54 4.28 -4.07 -11.68
CA ALA A 54 3.62 -3.11 -10.79
C ALA A 54 2.86 -3.80 -9.64
N ASP A 55 2.21 -4.94 -9.91
CA ASP A 55 1.56 -5.75 -8.87
C ASP A 55 2.58 -6.35 -7.90
N ALA A 56 3.75 -6.78 -8.39
CA ALA A 56 4.83 -7.27 -7.55
C ALA A 56 5.39 -6.16 -6.65
N GLU A 57 5.65 -4.97 -7.19
CA GLU A 57 6.09 -3.80 -6.42
C GLU A 57 5.07 -3.43 -5.33
N ALA A 58 3.76 -3.45 -5.64
CA ALA A 58 2.71 -3.18 -4.67
C ALA A 58 2.70 -4.21 -3.53
N MET A 59 2.83 -5.51 -3.84
CA MET A 59 2.95 -6.57 -2.85
C MET A 59 4.18 -6.39 -1.95
N TYR A 60 5.33 -5.97 -2.51
CA TYR A 60 6.51 -5.68 -1.70
C TYR A 60 6.29 -4.49 -0.77
N ALA A 61 5.63 -3.44 -1.23
CA ALA A 61 5.29 -2.30 -0.39
C ALA A 61 4.38 -2.69 0.78
N GLU A 62 3.34 -3.50 0.54
CA GLU A 62 2.47 -4.03 1.60
C GLU A 62 3.27 -4.87 2.61
N PHE A 63 4.21 -5.69 2.13
CA PHE A 63 5.08 -6.47 2.99
C PHE A 63 5.99 -5.59 3.85
N GLU A 64 6.60 -4.56 3.28
CA GLU A 64 7.43 -3.58 4.00
C GLU A 64 6.62 -2.82 5.06
N GLU A 65 5.38 -2.43 4.75
CA GLU A 65 4.45 -1.82 5.71
C GLU A 65 4.11 -2.78 6.86
N TRP A 66 3.83 -4.05 6.56
CA TRP A 66 3.60 -5.08 7.57
C TRP A 66 4.84 -5.31 8.46
N GLU A 67 6.04 -5.33 7.88
CA GLU A 67 7.28 -5.43 8.64
C GLU A 67 7.49 -4.21 9.55
N ALA A 68 7.27 -3.00 9.01
CA ALA A 68 7.37 -1.74 9.75
C ALA A 68 6.35 -1.66 10.90
N ALA A 69 5.16 -2.25 10.72
CA ALA A 69 4.14 -2.39 11.76
C ALA A 69 4.50 -3.41 12.86
N GLY A 70 5.68 -4.03 12.80
CA GLY A 70 6.15 -5.01 13.78
C GLY A 70 5.65 -6.43 13.48
N ARG A 71 5.35 -6.74 12.21
CA ARG A 71 4.92 -8.05 11.74
C ARG A 71 3.68 -8.57 12.48
N PRO A 72 2.58 -7.80 12.53
CA PRO A 72 1.37 -8.19 13.25
C PRO A 72 0.86 -9.55 12.76
N GLY A 73 0.55 -10.44 13.70
CA GLY A 73 0.09 -11.81 13.40
C GLY A 73 1.18 -12.79 12.98
N ALA A 74 2.45 -12.39 12.92
CA ALA A 74 3.55 -13.33 12.71
C ALA A 74 3.64 -14.33 13.87
N MET A 75 3.86 -15.60 13.52
CA MET A 75 4.12 -16.67 14.47
C MET A 75 5.58 -17.11 14.31
N SER A 76 6.25 -17.42 15.42
CA SER A 76 7.55 -18.09 15.37
C SER A 76 7.42 -19.49 14.77
N HIS A 77 8.52 -20.06 14.29
CA HIS A 77 8.54 -21.41 13.74
C HIS A 77 7.96 -22.44 14.72
N GLU A 78 8.32 -22.35 16.00
CA GLU A 78 7.84 -23.26 17.05
C GLU A 78 6.32 -23.14 17.26
N GLU A 79 5.79 -21.91 17.25
CA GLU A 79 4.35 -21.66 17.36
C GLU A 79 3.59 -22.19 16.15
N VAL A 80 4.13 -22.01 14.94
CA VAL A 80 3.56 -22.56 13.70
C VAL A 80 3.55 -24.09 13.74
N THR A 81 4.66 -24.72 14.15
CA THR A 81 4.73 -26.18 14.27
C THR A 81 3.68 -26.70 15.24
N ARG A 82 3.55 -26.08 16.41
CA ARG A 82 2.54 -26.46 17.41
C ARG A 82 1.12 -26.32 16.85
N PHE A 83 0.84 -25.22 16.17
CA PHE A 83 -0.45 -24.98 15.54
C PHE A 83 -0.78 -26.03 14.47
N LEU A 84 0.15 -26.33 13.56
CA LEU A 84 -0.05 -27.29 12.47
C LEU A 84 -0.20 -28.73 12.95
N LEU A 85 0.42 -29.08 14.08
CA LEU A 85 0.28 -30.40 14.71
C LEU A 85 -0.96 -30.52 15.61
N GLY A 86 -1.75 -29.44 15.77
CA GLY A 86 -2.94 -29.42 16.61
C GLY A 86 -2.63 -29.42 18.11
N GLU A 87 -1.44 -28.97 18.50
CA GLU A 87 -0.95 -28.94 19.88
C GLU A 87 -1.27 -27.59 20.59
N THR A 88 -1.97 -26.69 19.90
CA THR A 88 -2.51 -25.44 20.46
C THR A 88 -4.00 -25.61 20.80
N GLU A 89 -4.33 -25.81 22.08
CA GLU A 89 -5.68 -25.61 22.66
C GLU A 89 -5.82 -24.19 23.24
#